data_AF-A0A2G7TAR0-F1
#
_entry.id   AF-A0A2G7TAR0-F1
#
_cell.length_a   1.000
_cell.length_b   1.000
_cell.length_c   1.000
_cell.angle_alpha   90.00
_cell.angle_beta   90.00
_cell.angle_gamma   90.00
#
_symmetry.space_group_name_H-M   'P 1'
#
loop_
_entity.id
_entity.type
_entity.pdbx_description
1 polymer ?
#
loop_
_entity_poly.entity_id
_entity_poly.type
_entity_poly.pdbx_seq_one_letter_code
_entity_poly.pdbx_strand_id
1 'polypeptide(L)'
;MATNYATCLLDKLPGTENDVAANAIVQLCLAENPRGLQEIAPGSGRGFFGFKSGAECSAKKSKNTRSREAAEMIAVACHRLYNESNYFDKFDR
;
A
#
# COMPACT_ATOMS: atom_id res chain seq x y z
N MET A 1 -12.58 10.12 -2.62
CA MET A 1 -11.44 10.32 -1.70
C MET A 1 -10.94 8.96 -1.27
N ALA A 2 -9.63 8.77 -1.21
CA ALA A 2 -9.04 7.59 -0.59
C ALA A 2 -9.38 7.58 0.91
N THR A 3 -9.77 6.43 1.45
CA THR A 3 -10.33 6.31 2.80
C THR A 3 -9.26 6.19 3.88
N ASN A 4 -8.01 5.91 3.49
CA ASN A 4 -6.84 5.82 4.35
C ASN A 4 -5.53 5.93 3.52
N TYR A 5 -4.40 5.98 4.21
CA TYR A 5 -3.08 6.09 3.62
C TYR A 5 -2.77 4.99 2.57
N ALA A 6 -3.04 3.71 2.87
CA ALA A 6 -2.75 2.63 1.93
C ALA A 6 -3.60 2.73 0.65
N THR A 7 -4.88 3.08 0.78
CA THR A 7 -5.74 3.31 -0.40
C THR A 7 -5.24 4.49 -1.24
N CYS A 8 -4.76 5.57 -0.61
CA CYS A 8 -4.18 6.69 -1.34
C CYS A 8 -2.96 6.27 -2.16
N LEU A 9 -2.06 5.48 -1.56
CA LEU A 9 -0.89 4.94 -2.26
C LEU A 9 -1.31 4.05 -3.44
N LEU A 10 -2.27 3.13 -3.24
CA LEU A 10 -2.72 2.20 -4.29
C LEU A 10 -3.54 2.85 -5.41
N ASP A 11 -4.01 4.08 -5.21
CA ASP A 11 -4.69 4.89 -6.21
C ASP A 11 -3.70 5.75 -7.01
N LYS A 12 -2.66 6.29 -6.37
CA LYS A 12 -1.77 7.30 -6.99
C LYS A 12 -0.42 6.76 -7.47
N LEU A 13 0.17 5.76 -6.82
CA LEU A 13 1.49 5.23 -7.20
C LEU A 13 1.52 4.37 -8.47
N PRO A 14 0.48 3.60 -8.85
CA PRO A 14 0.52 2.80 -10.07
C PRO A 14 0.85 3.62 -11.32
N GLY A 15 1.82 3.16 -12.11
CA GLY A 15 2.26 3.84 -13.33
C GLY A 15 3.32 4.93 -13.10
N THR A 16 3.75 5.16 -11.86
CA THR A 16 4.83 6.12 -11.57
C THR A 16 6.15 5.68 -12.19
N GLU A 17 6.80 6.59 -12.92
CA GLU A 17 7.97 6.26 -13.72
C GLU A 17 9.32 6.50 -13.02
N ASN A 18 9.36 7.34 -11.98
CA ASN A 18 10.60 7.67 -11.27
C ASN A 18 10.38 7.91 -9.78
N ASP A 19 11.45 7.78 -9.00
CA ASP A 19 11.38 7.80 -7.53
C ASP A 19 11.09 9.20 -6.97
N VAL A 20 11.38 10.28 -7.71
CA VAL A 20 11.04 11.65 -7.29
C VAL A 20 9.53 11.83 -7.25
N ALA A 21 8.84 11.40 -8.31
CA ALA A 21 7.39 11.41 -8.36
C ALA A 21 6.78 10.49 -7.28
N ALA A 22 7.37 9.32 -7.05
CA ALA A 22 6.92 8.39 -6.02
C ALA A 22 6.98 9.02 -4.62
N ASN A 23 8.12 9.65 -4.28
CA ASN A 23 8.29 10.34 -3.01
C ASN A 23 7.29 11.49 -2.84
N ALA A 24 7.05 12.29 -3.89
CA ALA A 24 6.06 13.36 -3.83
C ALA A 24 4.64 12.82 -3.56
N ILE A 25 4.25 11.71 -4.19
CA ILE A 25 2.97 11.05 -3.97
C ILE A 25 2.87 10.50 -2.53
N VAL A 26 3.95 9.89 -2.02
CA VAL A 26 4.02 9.39 -0.64
C VAL A 26 3.79 10.53 0.36
N GLN A 27 4.48 11.65 0.19
CA GLN A 27 4.31 12.83 1.05
C GLN A 27 2.90 13.41 0.96
N LEU A 28 2.33 13.46 -0.24
CA LEU A 28 0.94 13.89 -0.45
C LEU A 28 -0.04 12.99 0.32
N CYS A 29 0.08 11.67 0.16
CA CYS A 29 -0.78 10.72 0.84
C CYS A 29 -0.62 10.79 2.37
N LEU A 30 0.59 11.05 2.87
CA LEU A 30 0.85 11.19 4.30
C LEU A 30 0.27 12.49 4.86
N ALA A 31 0.36 13.59 4.12
CA ALA A 31 -0.28 14.85 4.50
C ALA A 31 -1.81 14.71 4.56
N GLU A 32 -2.41 13.96 3.62
CA GLU A 32 -3.85 13.65 3.61
C GLU A 32 -4.23 12.64 4.72
N ASN A 33 -3.31 11.75 5.13
CA ASN A 33 -3.56 10.67 6.09
C ASN A 33 -2.42 10.57 7.13
N PRO A 34 -2.37 11.47 8.13
CA PRO A 34 -1.19 11.64 9.00
C PRO A 34 -0.83 10.43 9.86
N ARG A 35 -1.78 9.52 10.12
CA ARG A 35 -1.56 8.30 10.90
C ARG A 35 -0.97 7.15 10.09
N GLY A 36 -0.71 7.36 8.79
CA GLY A 36 0.02 6.44 7.93
C GLY A 36 -0.56 5.02 7.89
N LEU A 37 0.33 4.02 7.82
CA LEU A 37 -0.04 2.60 7.79
C LEU A 37 -0.49 2.07 9.15
N GLN A 38 -0.12 2.74 10.25
CA GLN A 38 -0.39 2.27 11.61
C GLN A 38 -1.89 2.29 11.94
N GLU A 39 -2.64 3.23 11.36
CA GLU A 39 -4.10 3.32 11.51
C GLU A 39 -4.85 2.13 10.89
N ILE A 40 -4.27 1.51 9.87
CA ILE A 40 -4.96 0.52 9.04
C ILE A 40 -4.83 -0.84 9.71
N ALA A 41 -5.93 -1.53 10.00
CA ALA A 41 -5.84 -2.88 10.53
C ALA A 41 -5.24 -3.85 9.49
N PRO A 42 -4.28 -4.72 9.86
CA PRO A 42 -3.74 -5.69 8.93
C PRO A 42 -4.83 -6.62 8.39
N GLY A 43 -4.83 -6.87 7.09
CA GLY A 43 -5.83 -7.73 6.43
C GLY A 43 -7.20 -7.07 6.24
N SER A 44 -7.37 -5.79 6.57
CA SER A 44 -8.65 -5.06 6.46
C SER A 44 -9.20 -4.93 5.04
N GLY A 45 -8.38 -5.11 4.01
CA GLY A 45 -8.80 -5.12 2.61
C GLY A 45 -9.35 -6.47 2.14
N ARG A 46 -9.24 -7.54 2.93
CA ARG A 46 -9.76 -8.86 2.56
C ARG A 46 -11.28 -8.87 2.50
N GLY A 47 -11.82 -9.57 1.51
CA GLY A 47 -13.26 -9.75 1.32
C GLY A 47 -13.56 -10.51 0.05
N PHE A 48 -14.84 -10.73 -0.22
CA PHE A 48 -15.30 -11.54 -1.37
C PHE A 48 -14.85 -10.98 -2.73
N PHE A 49 -14.66 -9.66 -2.84
CA PHE A 49 -14.19 -8.97 -4.04
C PHE A 49 -12.75 -8.43 -3.93
N GLY A 50 -12.04 -8.72 -2.84
CA GLY A 50 -10.67 -8.25 -2.60
C GLY A 50 -9.60 -9.17 -3.19
N PHE A 51 -8.35 -8.74 -3.14
CA PHE A 51 -7.22 -9.62 -3.45
C PHE A 51 -7.06 -10.71 -2.38
N LYS A 52 -6.59 -11.89 -2.78
CA LYS A 52 -6.38 -13.04 -1.88
C LYS A 52 -5.15 -12.86 -1.00
N SER A 53 -4.17 -12.09 -1.45
CA SER A 53 -2.94 -11.82 -0.70
C SER A 53 -2.33 -10.47 -1.05
N GLY A 54 -1.43 -9.97 -0.20
CA GLY A 54 -0.62 -8.80 -0.52
C GLY A 54 0.19 -9.00 -1.79
N ALA A 55 0.76 -10.19 -2.01
CA ALA A 55 1.54 -10.49 -3.21
C ALA A 55 0.72 -10.39 -4.51
N GLU A 56 -0.52 -10.89 -4.51
CA GLU A 56 -1.42 -10.78 -5.66
C GLU A 56 -1.77 -9.31 -5.95
N CYS A 57 -2.08 -8.54 -4.91
CA CYS A 57 -2.33 -7.10 -5.01
C CYS A 57 -1.10 -6.38 -5.58
N SER A 58 0.09 -6.63 -5.04
CA SER A 58 1.34 -6.02 -5.46
C SER A 58 1.60 -6.28 -6.93
N ALA A 59 1.58 -7.55 -7.35
CA ALA A 59 1.81 -7.94 -8.74
C ALA A 59 0.81 -7.28 -9.70
N LYS A 60 -0.45 -7.13 -9.31
CA LYS A 60 -1.47 -6.49 -10.14
C LYS A 60 -1.27 -4.97 -10.23
N LYS A 61 -0.99 -4.31 -9.10
CA LYS A 61 -0.96 -2.85 -8.97
C LYS A 61 0.37 -2.23 -9.41
N SER A 62 1.50 -2.92 -9.24
CA SER A 62 2.82 -2.42 -9.63
C SER A 62 3.24 -2.79 -11.06
N LYS A 63 2.46 -3.60 -11.80
CA LYS A 63 2.85 -4.16 -13.11
C LYS A 63 3.39 -3.17 -14.14
N ASN A 64 2.94 -1.91 -14.09
CA ASN A 64 3.30 -0.86 -15.04
C ASN A 64 4.09 0.29 -14.36
N THR A 65 4.57 0.08 -13.14
CA THR A 65 5.30 1.07 -12.35
C THR A 65 6.80 0.83 -12.54
N ARG A 66 7.51 1.81 -13.11
CA ARG A 66 8.96 1.72 -13.34
C ARG A 66 9.79 2.18 -12.14
N SER A 67 9.23 3.08 -11.32
CA SER A 67 9.86 3.52 -10.08
C SER A 67 9.94 2.36 -9.09
N ARG A 68 11.14 2.11 -8.56
CA ARG A 68 11.36 1.12 -7.52
C ARG A 68 10.67 1.54 -6.23
N GLU A 69 10.81 2.81 -5.86
CA GLU A 69 10.18 3.37 -4.65
C GLU A 69 8.65 3.21 -4.70
N ALA A 70 8.02 3.56 -5.84
CA ALA A 70 6.59 3.39 -6.00
C ALA A 70 6.17 1.92 -5.93
N ALA A 71 6.93 1.01 -6.57
CA ALA A 71 6.62 -0.41 -6.53
C ALA A 71 6.74 -1.00 -5.10
N GLU A 72 7.76 -0.58 -4.34
CA GLU A 72 7.95 -0.97 -2.93
C GLU A 72 6.82 -0.46 -2.05
N MET A 73 6.43 0.81 -2.19
CA MET A 73 5.34 1.38 -1.40
C MET A 73 3.97 0.82 -1.77
N ILE A 74 3.73 0.48 -3.05
CA ILE A 74 2.56 -0.33 -3.47
C ILE A 74 2.58 -1.67 -2.73
N ALA A 75 3.73 -2.34 -2.68
CA ALA A 75 3.83 -3.63 -2.01
C ALA A 75 3.54 -3.55 -0.52
N VAL A 76 4.10 -2.56 0.18
CA VAL A 76 3.84 -2.32 1.61
C VAL A 76 2.35 -2.08 1.86
N ALA A 77 1.71 -1.22 1.06
CA ALA A 77 0.27 -0.94 1.17
C ALA A 77 -0.57 -2.20 0.92
N CYS A 78 -0.24 -2.98 -0.11
CA CYS A 78 -0.89 -4.23 -0.42
C CYS A 78 -0.72 -5.27 0.70
N HIS A 79 0.48 -5.44 1.25
CA HIS A 79 0.71 -6.36 2.36
C HIS A 79 -0.05 -5.93 3.61
N ARG A 80 -0.10 -4.64 3.92
CA ARG A 80 -0.89 -4.15 5.03
C ARG A 80 -2.37 -4.47 4.87
N LEU A 81 -2.92 -4.31 3.67
CA LEU A 81 -4.35 -4.52 3.42
C LEU A 81 -4.75 -6.00 3.25
N TYR A 82 -3.89 -6.85 2.70
CA TYR A 82 -4.30 -8.18 2.22
C TYR A 82 -3.51 -9.36 2.80
N ASN A 83 -2.46 -9.15 3.60
CA ASN A 83 -1.90 -10.24 4.41
C ASN A 83 -2.70 -10.41 5.71
N GLU A 84 -2.74 -11.63 6.24
CA GLU A 84 -3.17 -11.82 7.63
C GLU A 84 -2.18 -11.13 8.54
N SER A 85 -2.65 -10.71 9.72
CA SER A 85 -1.73 -10.53 10.83
C SER A 85 -1.09 -11.88 11.09
N ASN A 86 0.18 -12.05 10.70
CA ASN A 86 0.91 -13.24 11.06
C ASN A 86 1.19 -13.19 12.56
N TYR A 87 1.34 -14.35 13.21
CA TYR A 87 1.64 -14.46 14.64
C TYR A 87 2.85 -13.58 15.06
N PHE A 88 3.80 -13.38 14.16
CA PHE A 88 5.00 -12.56 14.36
C PHE A 88 4.74 -11.04 14.34
N ASP A 89 3.70 -10.55 13.64
CA ASP A 89 3.35 -9.12 13.60
C ASP A 89 2.91 -8.58 14.99
N LYS A 90 2.61 -9.48 15.95
CA LYS A 90 2.29 -9.12 17.34
C LYS A 90 3.52 -8.76 18.17
N PHE A 91 4.73 -9.14 17.74
CA PHE A 91 5.97 -8.97 18.51
C PHE A 91 6.87 -7.84 17.99
N ASP A 92 6.57 -7.28 16.82
CA ASP A 92 7.31 -6.15 16.21
C ASP A 92 6.71 -4.76 16.54
N ARG A 93 6.03 -4.64 17.70
CA ARG A 93 5.37 -3.39 18.14
C ARG A 93 6.18 -2.62 19.17
#